data_AF-A0A6M4H4H9-F1
#
_entry.id   AF-A0A6M4H4H9-F1
#
_cell.length_a   1.000
_cell.length_b   1.000
_cell.length_c   1.000
_cell.angle_alpha   90.00
_cell.angle_beta   90.00
_cell.angle_gamma   90.00
#
_symmetry.space_group_name_H-M   'P 1'
#
loop_
_entity.id
_entity.type
_entity.pdbx_description
1 polymer ?
#
loop_
_entity_poly.entity_id
_entity_poly.type
_entity_poly.pdbx_seq_one_letter_code
_entity_poly.pdbx_strand_id
1 'polypeptide(L)'
;MHRQPNPRHVWLAIALAIAGMILLFATRTASAAEPLRGQALYESRCTSCHEKSVHGRVKREAKDFNAVRAWVERWNASLALRWDGEEVDDVAAFLNNTYYRYPCPPTICKVVSLR
;
A
#
# COMPACT_ATOMS: atom_id res chain seq x y z
N MET A 1 48.37 7.26 31.49
CA MET A 1 48.04 5.81 31.56
C MET A 1 46.68 5.60 30.88
N HIS A 2 46.65 5.31 29.59
CA HIS A 2 45.41 5.06 28.85
C HIS A 2 45.17 3.55 28.78
N ARG A 3 44.15 3.05 29.50
CA ARG A 3 43.67 1.67 29.32
C ARG A 3 42.90 1.62 28.01
N GLN A 4 43.47 0.93 27.02
CA GLN A 4 42.75 0.58 25.81
C GLN A 4 41.70 -0.50 26.17
N PRO A 5 40.42 -0.32 25.79
CA PRO A 5 39.38 -1.30 26.06
C PRO A 5 39.63 -2.59 25.28
N ASN A 6 39.33 -3.73 25.92
CA ASN A 6 39.59 -5.05 25.37
C ASN A 6 38.73 -5.26 24.10
N PRO A 7 39.33 -5.55 22.92
CA PRO A 7 38.62 -5.59 21.64
C PRO A 7 37.44 -6.56 21.63
N ARG A 8 37.50 -7.62 22.44
CA ARG A 8 36.42 -8.62 22.57
C ARG A 8 35.11 -8.01 23.09
N HIS A 9 35.21 -7.03 24.01
CA HIS A 9 34.04 -6.37 24.59
C HIS A 9 33.43 -5.35 23.61
N VAL A 10 34.26 -4.76 22.76
CA VAL A 10 33.84 -3.83 21.70
C VAL A 10 33.01 -4.56 20.63
N TRP A 11 33.46 -5.74 20.18
CA TRP A 11 32.73 -6.55 19.21
C TRP A 11 31.40 -7.10 19.75
N LEU A 12 31.35 -7.52 21.02
CA LEU A 12 30.11 -7.97 21.67
C LEU A 12 29.08 -6.84 21.79
N ALA A 13 29.51 -5.63 22.16
CA ALA A 13 28.62 -4.47 22.25
C ALA A 13 28.06 -4.07 20.87
N ILE A 14 28.88 -4.13 19.81
CA ILE A 14 28.45 -3.83 18.44
C ILE A 14 27.43 -4.86 17.94
N ALA A 15 27.66 -6.16 18.19
CA ALA A 15 26.74 -7.22 17.78
C ALA A 15 25.37 -7.10 18.47
N LEU A 16 25.34 -6.76 19.77
CA LEU A 16 24.10 -6.53 20.50
C LEU A 16 23.34 -5.29 20.02
N ALA A 17 24.05 -4.21 19.68
CA ALA A 17 23.44 -3.00 19.12
C ALA A 17 22.81 -3.24 17.75
N ILE A 18 23.47 -4.01 16.87
CA ILE A 18 22.92 -4.38 15.55
C ILE A 18 21.70 -5.29 15.70
N ALA A 19 21.74 -6.28 16.59
CA ALA A 19 20.60 -7.18 16.82
C ALA A 19 19.37 -6.43 17.38
N GLY A 20 19.57 -5.48 18.29
CA GLY A 20 18.50 -4.62 18.81
C GLY A 20 17.89 -3.70 17.75
N MET A 21 18.71 -3.22 16.80
CA MET A 21 18.25 -2.35 15.71
C MET A 21 17.42 -3.12 14.67
N ILE A 22 17.73 -4.39 14.41
CA ILE A 22 16.97 -5.25 13.49
C ILE A 22 15.56 -5.55 14.02
N LEU A 23 15.39 -5.68 15.34
CA LEU A 23 14.09 -5.93 15.98
C LEU A 23 13.10 -4.76 15.88
N LEU A 24 13.58 -3.52 15.71
CA LEU A 24 12.74 -2.32 15.63
C LEU A 24 12.09 -2.11 14.25
N PHE A 25 12.57 -2.77 13.19
CA PHE A 25 12.06 -2.60 11.82
C PHE A 25 11.01 -3.65 11.41
N ALA A 26 10.71 -4.63 12.26
CA ALA A 26 9.92 -5.80 11.88
C ALA A 26 8.39 -5.64 12.05
N THR A 27 7.89 -4.53 12.59
CA THR A 27 6.44 -4.37 12.82
C THR A 27 5.76 -3.68 11.64
N ARG A 28 5.47 -4.43 10.57
CA ARG A 28 4.43 -4.01 9.61
C ARG A 28 3.07 -4.42 10.17
N THR A 29 2.33 -3.46 10.71
CA THR A 29 0.92 -3.67 11.04
C THR A 29 0.13 -3.61 9.74
N ALA A 30 -0.65 -4.65 9.43
CA ALA A 30 -1.62 -4.59 8.33
C ALA A 30 -2.58 -3.41 8.58
N SER A 31 -2.44 -2.36 7.78
CA SER A 31 -3.25 -1.15 7.90
C SER A 31 -4.52 -1.30 7.07
N ALA A 32 -5.56 -0.56 7.46
CA ALA A 32 -6.70 -0.37 6.57
C ALA A 32 -6.24 0.38 5.32
N ALA A 33 -7.01 0.24 4.23
CA ALA A 33 -6.72 0.97 3.00
C ALA A 33 -6.71 2.48 3.25
N GLU A 34 -5.69 3.17 2.75
CA GLU A 34 -5.45 4.61 2.85
C GLU A 34 -5.75 5.32 1.51
N PRO A 35 -6.96 5.86 1.29
CA PRO A 35 -7.39 6.35 -0.01
C PRO A 35 -6.56 7.52 -0.55
N LEU A 36 -5.92 8.31 0.32
CA LEU A 36 -5.04 9.41 -0.11
C LEU A 36 -3.75 8.89 -0.77
N ARG A 37 -3.16 7.82 -0.23
CA ARG A 37 -2.03 7.15 -0.89
C ARG A 37 -2.49 6.51 -2.20
N GLY A 38 -3.66 5.88 -2.18
CA GLY A 38 -4.31 5.34 -3.38
C GLY A 38 -4.53 6.38 -4.48
N GLN A 39 -4.93 7.60 -4.12
CA GLN A 39 -5.06 8.72 -5.07
C GLN A 39 -3.74 9.06 -5.74
N ALA A 40 -2.66 9.25 -4.96
CA ALA A 40 -1.36 9.62 -5.50
C ALA A 40 -0.79 8.54 -6.45
N LEU A 41 -0.98 7.27 -6.10
CA LEU A 41 -0.61 6.14 -6.94
C LEU A 41 -1.42 6.10 -8.24
N TYR A 42 -2.74 6.30 -8.15
CA TYR A 42 -3.62 6.38 -9.32
C TYR A 42 -3.22 7.53 -10.26
N GLU A 43 -3.02 8.73 -9.73
CA GLU A 43 -2.71 9.92 -10.53
C GLU A 43 -1.34 9.84 -11.22
N SER A 44 -0.39 9.12 -10.63
CA SER A 44 0.95 8.96 -11.21
C SER A 44 1.04 7.86 -12.27
N ARG A 45 0.16 6.84 -12.23
CA ARG A 45 0.31 5.63 -13.08
C ARG A 45 -0.88 5.31 -13.96
N CYS A 46 -2.11 5.50 -13.48
CA CYS A 46 -3.30 5.03 -14.18
C CYS A 46 -3.81 6.03 -15.23
N THR A 47 -3.41 7.30 -15.12
CA THR A 47 -3.81 8.38 -16.02
C THR A 47 -2.83 8.58 -17.18
N SER A 48 -1.67 7.89 -17.19
CA SER A 48 -0.64 8.08 -18.21
C SER A 48 -1.02 7.54 -19.58
N CYS A 49 -1.91 6.56 -19.64
CA CYS A 49 -2.36 5.93 -20.88
C CYS A 49 -3.75 6.40 -21.33
N HIS A 50 -4.60 6.85 -20.41
CA HIS A 50 -5.93 7.37 -20.71
C HIS A 50 -6.43 8.32 -19.61
N GLU A 51 -7.34 9.22 -19.97
CA GLU A 51 -7.99 10.10 -19.00
C GLU A 51 -9.02 9.38 -18.11
N LYS A 52 -9.52 10.07 -17.09
CA LYS A 52 -10.47 9.57 -16.07
C LYS A 52 -11.81 9.06 -16.64
N SER A 53 -12.11 9.35 -17.91
CA SER A 53 -13.36 9.01 -18.60
C SER A 53 -13.65 7.50 -18.63
N VAL A 54 -12.62 6.66 -18.50
CA VAL A 54 -12.78 5.19 -18.47
C VAL A 54 -13.67 4.69 -17.33
N HIS A 55 -13.75 5.41 -16.21
CA HIS A 55 -14.56 5.04 -15.04
C HIS A 55 -16.04 5.44 -15.19
N GLY A 56 -16.35 6.36 -16.11
CA GLY A 56 -17.69 6.87 -16.37
C GLY A 56 -18.48 6.10 -17.43
N ARG A 57 -17.92 5.02 -18.00
CA ARG A 57 -18.57 4.26 -19.08
C ARG A 57 -19.89 3.64 -18.62
N VAL A 58 -20.92 3.75 -19.46
CA VAL A 58 -22.27 3.21 -19.19
C VAL A 58 -22.22 1.70 -18.91
N LYS A 59 -21.41 0.96 -19.66
CA LYS A 59 -21.12 -0.45 -19.39
C LYS A 59 -19.83 -0.58 -18.59
N ARG A 60 -19.94 -0.50 -17.26
CA ARG A 60 -18.82 -0.81 -16.35
C ARG A 60 -18.57 -2.31 -16.34
N GLU A 61 -17.33 -2.73 -16.58
CA GLU A 61 -16.92 -4.14 -16.48
C GLU A 61 -16.85 -4.62 -15.03
N ALA A 62 -16.32 -3.80 -14.12
CA ALA A 62 -16.36 -4.09 -12.69
C ALA A 62 -17.79 -3.98 -12.17
N LYS A 63 -18.27 -5.01 -11.47
CA LYS A 63 -19.64 -5.09 -10.92
C LYS A 63 -19.69 -5.03 -9.40
N ASP A 64 -18.54 -5.13 -8.73
CA ASP A 64 -18.40 -5.04 -7.28
C ASP A 64 -16.98 -4.55 -6.92
N PHE A 65 -16.72 -4.38 -5.62
CA PHE A 65 -15.42 -3.93 -5.12
C PHE A 65 -14.28 -4.90 -5.48
N ASN A 66 -14.50 -6.20 -5.39
CA ASN A 66 -13.49 -7.20 -5.70
C ASN A 66 -13.08 -7.15 -7.17
N ALA A 67 -14.03 -6.91 -8.07
CA ALA A 67 -13.76 -6.68 -9.48
C ALA A 67 -12.95 -5.40 -9.70
N VAL A 68 -13.26 -4.30 -8.98
CA VAL A 68 -12.43 -3.07 -9.04
C VAL A 68 -11.00 -3.37 -8.62
N ARG A 69 -10.81 -4.05 -7.48
CA ARG A 69 -9.50 -4.47 -6.99
C ARG A 69 -8.76 -5.36 -7.99
N ALA A 70 -9.43 -6.35 -8.58
CA ALA A 70 -8.84 -7.23 -9.59
C ALA A 70 -8.39 -6.47 -10.85
N TRP A 71 -9.08 -5.39 -11.23
CA TRP A 71 -8.63 -4.50 -12.31
C TRP A 71 -7.36 -3.75 -11.92
N VAL A 72 -7.23 -3.27 -10.68
CA VAL A 72 -6.00 -2.64 -10.17
C VAL A 72 -4.84 -3.64 -10.19
N GLU A 73 -5.05 -4.87 -9.72
CA GLU A 73 -4.04 -5.93 -9.75
C GLU A 73 -3.58 -6.25 -11.18
N ARG A 74 -4.53 -6.36 -12.11
CA ARG A 74 -4.23 -6.60 -13.52
C ARG A 74 -3.31 -5.52 -14.07
N TRP A 75 -3.62 -4.25 -13.83
CA TRP A 75 -2.80 -3.14 -14.34
C TRP A 75 -1.47 -2.98 -13.61
N ASN A 76 -1.43 -3.27 -12.31
CA ASN A 76 -0.18 -3.36 -11.55
C ASN A 76 0.78 -4.38 -12.19
N ALA A 77 0.26 -5.55 -12.58
CA ALA A 77 1.02 -6.58 -13.29
C ALA A 77 1.41 -6.15 -14.71
N SER A 78 0.44 -5.70 -15.52
CA SER A 78 0.67 -5.31 -16.91
C SER A 78 1.69 -4.18 -17.08
N LEU A 79 1.73 -3.25 -16.13
CA LEU A 79 2.66 -2.11 -16.14
C LEU A 79 3.90 -2.35 -15.27
N ALA A 80 4.04 -3.53 -14.66
CA ALA A 80 5.11 -3.89 -13.74
C ALA A 80 5.37 -2.83 -12.64
N LEU A 81 4.30 -2.30 -12.03
CA LEU A 81 4.40 -1.23 -11.02
C LEU A 81 4.95 -1.72 -9.68
N ARG A 82 4.85 -3.04 -9.44
CA ARG A 82 5.36 -3.75 -8.25
C ARG A 82 4.71 -3.28 -6.94
N TRP A 83 3.47 -2.81 -7.01
CA TRP A 83 2.71 -2.52 -5.80
C TRP A 83 2.42 -3.79 -5.02
N ASP A 84 2.55 -3.72 -3.70
CA ASP A 84 2.10 -4.77 -2.81
C ASP A 84 0.58 -4.77 -2.60
N GLY A 85 0.08 -5.70 -1.80
CA GLY A 85 -1.35 -5.86 -1.57
C GLY A 85 -2.00 -4.64 -0.91
N GLU A 86 -1.28 -3.94 -0.02
CA GLU A 86 -1.82 -2.77 0.66
C GLU A 86 -1.95 -1.60 -0.32
N GLU A 87 -0.97 -1.37 -1.19
CA GLU A 87 -1.09 -0.28 -2.18
C GLU A 87 -2.14 -0.58 -3.27
N VAL A 88 -2.33 -1.86 -3.62
CA VAL A 88 -3.46 -2.28 -4.47
C VAL A 88 -4.79 -1.96 -3.78
N ASP A 89 -4.92 -2.28 -2.49
CA ASP A 89 -6.12 -2.04 -1.70
C ASP A 89 -6.42 -0.54 -1.58
N ASP A 90 -5.40 0.30 -1.38
CA ASP A 90 -5.52 1.76 -1.33
C ASP A 90 -6.06 2.35 -2.62
N VAL A 91 -5.49 1.93 -3.76
CA VAL A 91 -5.93 2.40 -5.08
C VAL A 91 -7.36 1.91 -5.35
N ALA A 92 -7.68 0.66 -5.02
CA ALA A 92 -9.03 0.12 -5.16
C ALA A 92 -10.05 0.87 -4.29
N ALA A 93 -9.69 1.20 -3.05
CA ALA A 93 -10.50 2.00 -2.14
C ALA A 93 -10.72 3.41 -2.67
N PHE A 94 -9.66 4.07 -3.18
CA PHE A 94 -9.75 5.38 -3.82
C PHE A 94 -10.68 5.36 -5.05
N LEU A 95 -10.49 4.40 -5.96
CA LEU A 95 -11.33 4.25 -7.15
C LEU A 95 -12.78 3.96 -6.79
N ASN A 96 -13.00 3.08 -5.82
CA ASN A 96 -14.34 2.73 -5.36
C ASN A 96 -15.03 3.94 -4.72
N ASN A 97 -14.32 4.68 -3.87
CA ASN A 97 -14.83 5.93 -3.33
C ASN A 97 -15.08 6.92 -4.46
N THR A 98 -14.18 7.13 -5.41
CA THR A 98 -14.35 8.23 -6.37
C THR A 98 -15.41 7.95 -7.43
N TYR A 99 -15.51 6.71 -7.92
CA TYR A 99 -16.27 6.39 -9.14
C TYR A 99 -17.34 5.30 -8.98
N TYR A 100 -17.04 4.22 -8.24
CA TYR A 100 -17.85 3.00 -8.29
C TYR A 100 -18.92 2.91 -7.22
N ARG A 101 -18.62 3.33 -5.99
CA ARG A 101 -19.54 3.35 -4.84
C ARG A 101 -20.12 1.96 -4.47
N TYR A 102 -19.36 0.88 -4.70
CA TYR A 102 -19.77 -0.46 -4.29
C TYR A 102 -19.56 -0.71 -2.79
N PRO A 103 -20.31 -1.65 -2.17
CA PRO A 103 -20.00 -2.14 -0.84
C PRO A 103 -18.56 -2.65 -0.78
N CYS A 104 -17.76 -2.09 0.14
CA CYS A 104 -16.39 -2.51 0.35
C CYS A 104 -16.30 -3.39 1.61
N PRO A 105 -15.53 -4.49 1.59
CA PRO A 105 -15.28 -5.29 2.78
C PRO A 105 -14.67 -4.44 3.91
N PRO A 106 -15.19 -4.55 5.16
CA PRO A 106 -14.72 -3.75 6.30
C PRO A 106 -13.28 -4.04 6.70
N THR A 107 -12.74 -5.18 6.27
CA THR A 107 -11.34 -5.56 6.44
C THR A 107 -10.40 -4.73 5.56
N ILE A 108 -10.89 -4.20 4.43
CA ILE A 108 -10.11 -3.41 3.46
C ILE A 108 -10.43 -1.94 3.66
N CYS A 109 -11.69 -1.56 3.44
CA CYS A 109 -12.17 -0.24 3.78
C CYS A 109 -12.78 -0.32 5.18
N LYS A 110 -11.96 -0.15 6.22
CA LYS A 110 -12.53 0.18 7.53
C LYS A 110 -13.45 1.35 7.29
N VAL A 111 -14.75 1.15 7.52
CA VAL A 111 -15.82 2.07 7.14
C VAL A 111 -15.35 3.47 7.49
N VAL A 112 -14.92 4.21 6.48
CA VAL A 112 -14.47 5.58 6.69
C VAL A 112 -15.76 6.31 6.98
N SER A 113 -16.07 6.36 8.28
CA SER A 113 -17.19 7.08 8.84
C SER A 113 -16.82 8.56 8.76
N LEU A 114 -16.73 9.08 7.54
CA LEU A 114 -16.66 10.51 7.28
C LEU A 114 -18.09 10.97 7.09
N ARG A 115 -18.64 11.54 8.17
CA ARG A 115 -19.41 12.76 8.03
C ARG A 115 -18.46 13.90 7.68
#